data_AF-A0A8S9RSV5-F1
#
_entry.id   AF-A0A8S9RSV5-F1
#
_cell.length_a   1.000
_cell.length_b   1.000
_cell.length_c   1.000
_cell.angle_alpha   90.00
_cell.angle_beta   90.00
_cell.angle_gamma   90.00
#
_symmetry.space_group_name_H-M   'P 1'
#
loop_
_entity.id
_entity.type
_entity.pdbx_description
1 polymer ?
#
loop_
_entity_poly.entity_id
_entity_poly.type
_entity_poly.pdbx_seq_one_letter_code
_entity_poly.pdbx_strand_id
1 'polypeptide(L)'
;MATDFKSLPVIDISPLLLKCDDPDMAEDPGVIQVVKQLDRACRDAGFFYVIGHGISEDLIKKVREITREFFMLPYDEKLKIKMTPAAGYS
;
A
#
# COMPACT_ATOMS: atom_id res chain seq x y z
N MET A 1 3.60 21.77 -14.80
CA MET A 1 5.01 21.63 -14.40
C MET A 1 5.17 20.19 -13.95
N ALA A 2 5.69 19.30 -14.80
CA ALA A 2 5.99 17.93 -14.38
C ALA A 2 7.31 17.99 -13.61
N THR A 3 7.25 17.73 -12.31
CA THR A 3 8.41 17.60 -11.45
C THR A 3 9.16 16.33 -11.84
N ASP A 4 10.40 16.50 -12.31
CA ASP A 4 11.31 15.42 -12.69
C ASP A 4 11.79 14.69 -11.42
N PHE A 5 11.03 13.71 -10.94
CA PHE A 5 11.40 12.90 -9.78
C PHE A 5 12.22 11.67 -10.22
N LYS A 6 13.49 11.64 -9.83
CA LYS A 6 14.44 10.55 -10.13
C LYS A 6 14.05 9.19 -9.51
N SER A 7 13.23 9.18 -8.46
CA SER A 7 12.76 7.97 -7.79
C SER A 7 11.51 8.29 -6.95
N LEU A 8 10.58 7.33 -6.84
CA LEU A 8 9.43 7.46 -5.95
C LEU A 8 9.89 7.46 -4.47
N PRO A 9 9.31 8.31 -3.60
CA PRO A 9 9.61 8.30 -2.17
C PRO A 9 9.30 6.92 -1.56
N VAL A 10 10.16 6.47 -0.65
CA VAL A 10 9.91 5.31 0.21
C VAL A 10 9.77 5.84 1.64
N ILE A 11 8.64 5.58 2.28
CA ILE A 11 8.29 6.12 3.59
C ILE A 11 8.13 4.96 4.59
N ASP A 12 8.85 5.02 5.70
CA ASP A 12 8.65 4.09 6.80
C ASP A 12 7.49 4.55 7.68
N ILE A 13 6.43 3.75 7.73
CA ILE A 13 5.22 4.06 8.49
C ILE A 13 5.16 3.36 9.87
N SER A 14 6.23 2.66 10.27
CA SER A 14 6.30 1.97 11.57
C SER A 14 5.90 2.85 12.76
N PRO A 15 6.30 4.15 12.84
CA PRO A 15 5.88 5.02 13.94
C PRO A 15 4.36 5.17 14.08
N LEU A 16 3.61 5.14 12.97
CA LEU A 16 2.14 5.23 13.00
C LEU A 16 1.52 3.98 13.61
N LEU A 17 2.10 2.81 13.35
CA LEU A 17 1.62 1.53 13.89
C LEU A 17 1.98 1.39 15.37
N LEU A 18 3.20 1.76 15.75
CA LEU A 18 3.66 1.66 17.15
C LEU A 18 2.87 2.57 18.11
N LYS A 19 2.25 3.63 17.58
CA LYS A 19 1.52 4.65 18.34
C LYS A 19 0.02 4.65 18.09
N CYS A 20 -0.53 3.66 17.38
CA CYS A 20 -1.94 3.69 16.97
C CYS A 20 -2.93 3.75 18.14
N ASP A 21 -2.55 3.20 19.30
CA ASP A 21 -3.37 3.19 20.51
C ASP A 21 -2.95 4.27 21.54
N ASP A 22 -1.99 5.13 21.19
CA ASP A 22 -1.50 6.21 22.06
C ASP A 22 -2.42 7.43 21.93
N PRO A 23 -3.09 7.89 23.02
CA PRO A 23 -3.97 9.06 22.96
C PRO A 23 -3.21 10.34 22.57
N ASP A 24 -1.91 10.40 22.85
CA ASP A 24 -1.04 11.54 22.56
C ASP A 24 -0.17 11.30 21.31
N MET A 25 -0.54 10.32 20.48
CA MET A 25 0.12 9.97 19.20
C MET A 25 0.49 11.19 18.35
N ALA A 26 -0.39 12.20 18.30
CA ALA A 26 -0.20 13.38 17.46
C ALA A 26 0.98 14.27 17.92
N GLU A 27 1.40 14.15 19.18
CA GLU A 27 2.53 14.87 19.75
C GLU A 27 3.85 14.11 19.58
N ASP A 28 3.79 12.82 19.21
CA ASP A 28 4.97 11.99 19.00
C ASP A 28 5.84 12.54 17.84
N PRO A 29 7.13 12.81 18.07
CA PRO A 29 8.01 13.37 17.04
C PRO A 29 8.15 12.48 15.79
N GLY A 30 8.13 11.15 15.97
CA GLY A 30 8.22 10.18 14.88
C GLY A 30 6.95 10.18 14.02
N VAL A 31 5.78 10.21 14.67
CA VAL A 31 4.49 10.36 13.98
C VAL A 31 4.44 11.68 13.20
N ILE A 32 4.80 12.80 13.82
CA ILE A 32 4.83 14.12 13.17
C ILE A 32 5.75 14.09 11.93
N GLN A 33 6.91 13.44 12.02
CA GLN A 33 7.83 13.33 10.90
C GLN A 33 7.23 12.52 9.74
N VAL A 34 6.66 11.34 10.02
CA VAL A 34 6.06 10.48 8.99
C VAL A 34 4.89 11.19 8.31
N VAL A 35 4.02 11.87 9.07
CA VAL A 35 2.90 12.64 8.52
C VAL A 35 3.40 13.76 7.58
N LYS A 36 4.48 14.46 7.94
CA LYS A 36 5.09 15.47 7.06
C LYS A 36 5.66 14.87 5.77
N GLN A 37 6.24 13.67 5.84
CA GLN A 37 6.74 12.97 4.65
C GLN A 37 5.59 12.53 3.74
N LEU A 38 4.49 12.02 4.30
CA LEU A 38 3.29 11.64 3.56
C LEU A 38 2.66 12.86 2.88
N ASP A 39 2.45 13.98 3.61
CA ASP A 39 1.92 15.22 3.05
C ASP A 39 2.74 15.71 1.86
N ARG A 40 4.07 15.73 2.02
CA ARG A 40 4.98 16.12 0.94
C ARG A 40 4.89 15.17 -0.25
N ALA A 41 4.95 13.86 -0.04
CA ALA A 41 4.91 12.89 -1.13
C ALA A 41 3.59 12.97 -1.92
N CYS A 42 2.47 13.19 -1.24
CA CYS A 42 1.16 13.41 -1.88
C CYS A 42 1.14 14.67 -2.74
N ARG A 43 1.69 15.79 -2.27
CA ARG A 43 1.68 17.08 -3.01
C ARG A 43 2.68 17.11 -4.16
N ASP A 44 3.84 16.51 -3.96
CA ASP A 44 4.97 16.60 -4.87
C ASP A 44 4.88 15.52 -5.96
N ALA A 45 4.78 14.24 -5.58
CA ALA A 45 4.85 13.10 -6.50
C ALA A 45 3.47 12.45 -6.79
N GLY A 46 2.52 12.58 -5.86
CA GLY A 46 1.20 11.94 -5.95
C GLY A 46 1.19 10.44 -5.62
N PHE A 47 2.36 9.80 -5.52
CA PHE A 47 2.54 8.39 -5.17
C PHE A 47 3.83 8.17 -4.38
N PHE A 48 3.87 7.10 -3.57
CA PHE A 48 5.04 6.68 -2.78
C PHE A 48 4.94 5.19 -2.44
N TYR A 49 6.07 4.58 -2.08
CA TYR A 49 6.12 3.26 -1.46
C TYR A 49 6.13 3.39 0.06
N VAL A 50 5.57 2.39 0.76
CA VAL A 50 5.64 2.30 2.21
C VAL A 50 6.42 1.06 2.64
N ILE A 51 7.18 1.20 3.72
CA ILE A 51 7.79 0.08 4.48
C ILE A 51 7.34 0.19 5.93
N GLY A 52 7.58 -0.86 6.74
CA GLY A 52 7.17 -0.81 8.15
C GLY A 52 5.65 -0.93 8.37
N HIS A 53 4.92 -1.40 7.35
CA HIS A 53 3.45 -1.50 7.37
C HIS A 53 2.92 -2.69 8.20
N GLY A 54 3.79 -3.50 8.82
CA GLY A 54 3.39 -4.59 9.72
C GLY A 54 2.69 -5.79 9.04
N ILE A 55 2.65 -5.85 7.70
CA ILE A 55 2.08 -6.99 6.96
C ILE A 55 3.17 -8.03 6.83
N SER A 56 2.89 -9.28 7.21
CA SER A 56 3.88 -10.36 7.13
C SER A 56 4.25 -10.69 5.70
N GLU A 57 5.54 -10.98 5.48
CA GLU A 57 6.06 -11.44 4.18
C GLU A 57 5.39 -12.74 3.73
N ASP A 58 5.07 -13.64 4.67
CA ASP A 58 4.34 -14.88 4.38
C ASP A 58 2.94 -14.61 3.83
N LEU A 59 2.24 -13.60 4.35
CA LEU A 59 0.92 -13.22 3.82
C LEU A 59 1.05 -12.64 2.41
N ILE A 60 2.02 -11.76 2.18
CA ILE A 60 2.30 -11.19 0.85
C ILE A 60 2.61 -12.31 -0.15
N LYS A 61 3.46 -13.26 0.24
CA LYS A 61 3.82 -14.41 -0.57
C LYS A 61 2.60 -15.28 -0.89
N LYS A 62 1.80 -15.62 0.12
CA LYS A 62 0.58 -16.43 -0.04
C LYS A 62 -0.43 -15.77 -0.97
N VAL A 63 -0.65 -14.46 -0.83
CA VAL A 63 -1.54 -13.70 -1.72
C VAL A 63 -1.03 -13.75 -3.16
N ARG A 64 0.28 -13.59 -3.39
CA ARG A 64 0.88 -13.69 -4.73
C ARG A 64 0.74 -15.09 -5.33
N GLU A 65 0.92 -16.14 -4.54
CA GLU A 65 0.76 -17.54 -4.95
C GLU A 65 -0.68 -17.83 -5.38
N ILE A 66 -1.65 -17.54 -4.51
CA ILE A 66 -3.08 -17.73 -4.81
C ILE A 66 -3.50 -16.93 -6.05
N THR A 67 -3.01 -15.68 -6.17
CA THR A 67 -3.30 -14.84 -7.34
C THR A 67 -2.78 -15.49 -8.63
N ARG A 68 -1.56 -16.03 -8.62
CA ARG A 68 -0.99 -16.75 -9.77
C ARG A 68 -1.79 -18.00 -10.11
N GLU A 69 -2.12 -18.81 -9.10
CA GLU A 69 -2.93 -20.02 -9.27
C GLU A 69 -4.28 -19.70 -9.93
N PHE A 70 -4.97 -18.67 -9.43
CA PHE A 70 -6.23 -18.21 -10.00
C PHE A 70 -6.08 -17.81 -11.48
N PHE A 71 -5.06 -17.03 -11.84
CA PHE A 71 -4.89 -16.58 -13.22
C PHE A 71 -4.44 -17.70 -14.19
N MET A 72 -3.84 -18.78 -13.67
CA MET A 72 -3.53 -20.00 -14.42
C MET A 72 -4.74 -20.89 -14.69
N LEU A 73 -5.89 -20.67 -14.03
CA LEU A 73 -7.11 -21.41 -14.32
C LEU A 73 -7.60 -21.15 -15.76
N PRO A 74 -8.32 -22.13 -16.37
CA PRO A 74 -8.99 -21.93 -17.65
C PRO A 74 -9.88 -20.68 -17.66
N TYR A 75 -10.03 -20.07 -18.82
CA TYR A 75 -10.82 -18.85 -18.98
C TYR A 75 -12.27 -19.01 -18.47
N ASP A 76 -12.90 -20.14 -18.77
CA ASP A 76 -14.27 -20.45 -18.35
C ASP A 76 -14.40 -20.53 -16.82
N GLU A 77 -13.38 -21.03 -16.12
CA GLU A 77 -13.35 -21.06 -14.65
C GLU A 77 -13.21 -19.65 -14.08
N LYS A 78 -12.38 -18.80 -14.69
CA LYS A 78 -12.23 -17.39 -14.27
C LYS A 78 -13.51 -16.58 -14.49
N LEU A 79 -14.27 -16.89 -15.55
CA LEU A 79 -15.54 -16.23 -15.85
C LEU A 79 -16.66 -16.54 -14.85
N LYS A 80 -16.59 -17.66 -14.10
CA LYS A 80 -17.57 -17.98 -13.05
C LYS A 80 -17.60 -16.94 -11.93
N ILE A 81 -16.49 -16.23 -11.73
CA ILE A 81 -16.39 -15.16 -10.73
C ILE A 81 -16.41 -13.76 -11.34
N LYS A 82 -16.84 -13.63 -12.60
CA LYS A 82 -16.89 -12.34 -13.30
C LYS A 82 -17.75 -11.37 -12.51
N MET A 83 -17.10 -10.37 -11.91
CA MET A 83 -17.79 -9.33 -11.17
C MET A 83 -18.40 -8.33 -12.17
N THR A 84 -19.53 -7.74 -11.82
CA THR A 84 -20.11 -6.63 -12.59
C THR A 84 -19.10 -5.46 -12.65
N PRO A 85 -19.25 -4.50 -13.60
CA PRO A 85 -18.26 -3.44 -13.86
C PRO A 85 -17.81 -2.62 -12.64
N ALA A 86 -18.54 -2.67 -11.53
CA ALA A 86 -18.20 -2.00 -10.28
C ALA A 86 -17.12 -2.71 -9.46
N ALA A 87 -16.78 -3.99 -9.72
CA ALA A 87 -15.96 -4.76 -8.79
C ALA A 87 -14.93 -5.75 -9.38
N GLY A 88 -14.71 -5.86 -10.70
CA GLY A 88 -13.53 -6.59 -11.17
C GLY A 88 -13.48 -7.08 -12.63
N TYR A 89 -12.22 -7.30 -13.05
CA TYR A 89 -11.64 -7.93 -14.27
C TYR A 89 -12.33 -7.67 -15.63
N SER A 90 -11.73 -6.77 -16.41
CA SER A 90 -11.95 -6.53 -17.84
C SER A 90 -10.91 -7.25 -18.70
#